data_AF-A0A970TLB8-F1
#
_entry.id   AF-A0A970TLB8-F1
#
_cell.length_a   1.000
_cell.length_b   1.000
_cell.length_c   1.000
_cell.angle_alpha   90.00
_cell.angle_beta   90.00
_cell.angle_gamma   90.00
#
_symmetry.space_group_name_H-M   'P 1'
#
loop_
_entity.id
_entity.type
_entity.pdbx_description
1 polymer ?
#
loop_
_entity_poly.entity_id
_entity_poly.type
_entity_poly.pdbx_seq_one_letter_code
_entity_poly.pdbx_strand_id
1 'polypeptide(L)'
;MVKIRVPATSANIGPGFDCLGCALNVYAEFTFEAIPAGVIVTGCAPEYSGVSNLAVRAYQYAAVQLGVRVPGIRLTVSSDIPASRGLGSSAAFIAAGASAAAALSGQTLPKEQLLQLCTALEGHPDNVAPAIYGGLCASVMDGGRVYTASVPLHPAVRFLALIPSFELSTVAAREALPKTVTLEDAVFNVGHTALLLRALETGDMPLISVALKDRLHQDHRFALIVGSETVVRAAKENAADAVFISGAGPTIMCLYHEDGFVSAMSRSLEDVPGGWRVQMMQADTQGILLSAL
;
A
#
# COMPACT_ATOMS: atom_id res chain seq x y z
N MET A 1 0.97 -26.82 -7.26
CA MET A 1 1.73 -25.58 -6.95
C MET A 1 0.73 -24.44 -6.84
N VAL A 2 1.04 -23.31 -6.21
CA VAL A 2 0.14 -22.13 -6.24
C VAL A 2 0.90 -20.88 -6.69
N LYS A 3 0.29 -20.13 -7.60
CA LYS A 3 0.76 -18.81 -8.03
C LYS A 3 -0.19 -17.75 -7.49
N ILE A 4 0.38 -16.69 -6.90
CA ILE A 4 -0.36 -15.62 -6.27
C ILE A 4 0.16 -14.30 -6.83
N ARG A 5 -0.75 -13.44 -7.30
CA ARG A 5 -0.45 -12.07 -7.71
C ARG A 5 -1.13 -11.10 -6.76
N VAL A 6 -0.39 -10.14 -6.23
CA VAL A 6 -0.92 -9.12 -5.31
C VAL A 6 -0.55 -7.73 -5.84
N PRO A 7 -1.51 -6.78 -5.91
CA PRO A 7 -1.20 -5.41 -6.31
C PRO A 7 -0.43 -4.65 -5.22
N ALA A 8 0.31 -3.63 -5.64
CA ALA A 8 0.81 -2.56 -4.80
C ALA A 8 -0.36 -1.78 -4.21
N THR A 9 -0.11 -1.06 -3.12
CA THR A 9 -1.13 -0.23 -2.49
C THR A 9 -0.56 1.12 -2.08
N SER A 10 -1.39 2.15 -2.17
CA SER A 10 -1.13 3.44 -1.53
C SER A 10 -2.11 3.64 -0.39
N ALA A 11 -1.57 3.85 0.80
CA ALA A 11 -2.33 4.03 2.03
C ALA A 11 -2.39 5.50 2.49
N ASN A 12 -3.18 5.75 3.52
CA ASN A 12 -3.53 7.03 4.13
C ASN A 12 -4.35 7.94 3.21
N ILE A 13 -3.90 8.20 1.98
CA ILE A 13 -4.59 9.05 1.00
C ILE A 13 -5.00 10.39 1.64
N GLY A 14 -4.00 11.18 2.06
CA GLY A 14 -4.23 12.43 2.77
C GLY A 14 -4.76 12.21 4.19
N PRO A 15 -5.95 12.73 4.55
CA PRO A 15 -6.47 12.71 5.92
C PRO A 15 -6.88 11.31 6.42
N GLY A 16 -6.99 10.32 5.54
CA GLY A 16 -7.45 8.96 5.82
C GLY A 16 -6.43 8.07 6.53
N PHE A 17 -5.66 8.64 7.46
CA PHE A 17 -4.57 7.98 8.16
C PHE A 17 -4.98 6.64 8.80
N ASP A 18 -4.24 5.57 8.51
CA ASP A 18 -4.49 4.16 8.90
C ASP A 18 -5.86 3.58 8.48
N CYS A 19 -6.67 4.32 7.71
CA CYS A 19 -8.05 3.96 7.40
C CYS A 19 -8.30 3.78 5.89
N LEU A 20 -7.72 4.64 5.06
CA LEU A 20 -7.94 4.61 3.61
C LEU A 20 -6.74 4.01 2.88
N GLY A 21 -7.01 3.21 1.86
CA GLY A 21 -5.99 2.81 0.90
C GLY A 21 -6.55 2.32 -0.42
N CYS A 22 -5.74 2.38 -1.46
CA CYS A 22 -6.11 2.03 -2.82
C CYS A 22 -5.11 1.04 -3.42
N ALA A 23 -5.62 -0.01 -4.07
CA ALA A 23 -4.80 -0.93 -4.85
C ALA A 23 -4.36 -0.28 -6.16
N LEU A 24 -3.14 -0.58 -6.60
CA LEU A 24 -2.51 0.01 -7.78
C LEU A 24 -2.03 -1.10 -8.72
N ASN A 25 -2.08 -0.85 -10.03
CA ASN A 25 -1.76 -1.81 -11.10
C ASN A 25 -0.26 -2.10 -11.27
N VAL A 26 0.48 -2.24 -10.18
CA VAL A 26 1.86 -2.72 -10.09
C VAL A 26 1.83 -3.95 -9.21
N TYR A 27 2.53 -5.02 -9.56
CA TYR A 27 2.27 -6.32 -8.93
C TYR A 27 3.53 -6.95 -8.33
N ALA A 28 3.29 -7.75 -7.30
CA ALA A 28 4.20 -8.79 -6.86
C ALA A 28 3.57 -10.15 -7.16
N GLU A 29 4.35 -11.02 -7.80
CA GLU A 29 4.01 -12.41 -8.08
C GLU A 29 4.82 -13.33 -7.19
N PHE A 30 4.14 -14.31 -6.62
CA PHE A 30 4.70 -15.31 -5.71
C PHE A 30 4.31 -16.70 -6.20
N THR A 31 5.30 -17.57 -6.34
CA THR A 31 5.06 -18.98 -6.64
C THR A 31 5.48 -19.81 -5.44
N PHE A 32 4.51 -20.50 -4.82
CA PHE A 32 4.76 -21.44 -3.73
C PHE A 32 4.63 -22.87 -4.24
N GLU A 33 5.73 -23.60 -4.17
CA GLU A 33 5.81 -25.03 -4.47
C GLU A 33 6.04 -25.82 -3.17
N ALA A 34 5.20 -26.83 -2.93
CA ALA A 34 5.36 -27.71 -1.79
C ALA A 34 6.61 -28.60 -1.98
N ILE A 35 7.47 -28.64 -0.98
CA ILE A 35 8.64 -29.53 -0.91
C ILE A 35 8.59 -30.36 0.38
N PRO A 36 9.33 -31.49 0.47
CA PRO A 36 9.24 -32.38 1.63
C PRO A 36 9.54 -31.71 2.97
N ALA A 37 10.52 -30.80 3.01
CA ALA A 37 10.90 -30.06 4.21
C ALA A 37 11.69 -28.78 3.87
N GLY A 38 11.75 -27.86 4.83
CA GLY A 38 12.57 -26.66 4.74
C GLY A 38 11.92 -25.49 4.00
N VAL A 39 12.72 -24.43 3.82
CA VAL A 39 12.34 -23.20 3.12
C VAL A 39 13.45 -22.85 2.15
N ILE A 40 13.10 -22.64 0.89
CA ILE A 40 14.00 -22.12 -0.15
C ILE A 40 13.33 -20.89 -0.74
N VAL A 41 13.99 -19.74 -0.73
CA VAL A 41 13.45 -18.51 -1.34
C VAL A 41 14.39 -18.00 -2.43
N THR A 42 13.82 -17.63 -3.58
CA THR A 42 14.53 -17.04 -4.72
C THR A 42 13.81 -15.79 -5.22
N GLY A 43 14.51 -14.94 -5.98
CA GLY A 43 13.93 -13.72 -6.57
C GLY A 43 13.75 -12.55 -5.59
N CYS A 44 14.46 -12.59 -4.47
CA CYS A 44 14.59 -11.49 -3.51
C CYS A 44 16.06 -11.26 -3.15
N ALA A 45 16.35 -10.21 -2.38
CA ALA A 45 17.69 -9.96 -1.88
C ALA A 45 18.20 -11.12 -0.99
N PRO A 46 19.52 -11.41 -0.95
CA PRO A 46 20.08 -12.57 -0.26
C PRO A 46 19.69 -12.68 1.22
N GLU A 47 19.56 -11.56 1.93
CA GLU A 47 19.17 -11.50 3.34
C GLU A 47 17.71 -11.99 3.59
N TYR A 48 16.88 -12.02 2.55
CA TYR A 48 15.50 -12.51 2.58
C TYR A 48 15.33 -13.87 1.87
N SER A 49 16.43 -14.57 1.58
CA SER A 49 16.42 -15.86 0.86
C SER A 49 16.00 -17.08 1.70
N GLY A 50 15.48 -16.87 2.91
CA GLY A 50 15.10 -17.93 3.84
C GLY A 50 13.93 -17.56 4.75
N VAL A 51 13.95 -18.06 6.00
CA VAL A 51 12.84 -17.92 6.97
C VAL A 51 12.58 -16.47 7.42
N SER A 52 13.54 -15.56 7.20
CA SER A 52 13.40 -14.13 7.44
C SER A 52 12.42 -13.45 6.46
N ASN A 53 12.14 -14.07 5.31
CA ASN A 53 11.25 -13.51 4.30
C ASN A 53 9.84 -13.32 4.85
N LEU A 54 9.27 -12.14 4.64
CA LEU A 54 7.97 -11.78 5.20
C LEU A 54 6.83 -12.70 4.72
N ALA A 55 6.86 -13.14 3.45
CA ALA A 55 5.86 -14.06 2.92
C ALA A 55 5.98 -15.46 3.56
N VAL A 56 7.20 -15.90 3.88
CA VAL A 56 7.43 -17.16 4.62
C VAL A 56 6.93 -17.03 6.06
N ARG A 57 7.20 -15.91 6.73
CA ARG A 57 6.70 -15.66 8.09
C ARG A 57 5.18 -15.62 8.12
N ALA A 58 4.55 -14.96 7.16
CA ALA A 58 3.10 -14.91 7.04
C ALA A 58 2.49 -16.28 6.74
N TYR A 59 3.14 -17.09 5.89
CA TYR A 59 2.76 -18.47 5.62
C TYR A 59 2.75 -19.34 6.89
N GLN A 60 3.83 -19.28 7.67
CA GLN A 60 3.95 -20.02 8.93
C GLN A 60 2.95 -19.54 9.98
N TYR A 61 2.79 -18.22 10.11
CA TYR A 61 1.82 -17.62 11.03
C TYR A 61 0.39 -18.05 10.68
N ALA A 62 -0.01 -17.92 9.42
CA ALA A 62 -1.34 -18.31 8.98
C ALA A 62 -1.60 -19.81 9.20
N ALA A 63 -0.61 -20.68 8.96
CA ALA A 63 -0.75 -22.11 9.25
C ALA A 63 -1.09 -22.37 10.73
N VAL A 64 -0.40 -21.69 11.65
CA VAL A 64 -0.67 -21.78 13.09
C VAL A 64 -2.07 -21.28 13.43
N GLN A 65 -2.45 -20.10 12.93
CA GLN A 65 -3.76 -19.50 13.23
C GLN A 65 -4.94 -20.30 12.65
N LEU A 66 -4.74 -20.95 11.51
CA LEU A 66 -5.74 -21.81 10.87
C LEU A 66 -5.76 -23.23 11.45
N GLY A 67 -4.82 -23.59 12.33
CA GLY A 67 -4.72 -24.91 12.92
C GLY A 67 -4.37 -26.00 11.90
N VAL A 68 -3.66 -25.65 10.83
CA VAL A 68 -3.31 -26.56 9.74
C VAL A 68 -1.83 -26.92 9.74
N ARG A 69 -1.53 -28.11 9.21
CA ARG A 69 -0.16 -28.46 8.85
C ARG A 69 0.09 -28.01 7.42
N VAL A 70 1.26 -27.42 7.20
CA VAL A 70 1.71 -26.98 5.90
C VAL A 70 3.05 -27.63 5.54
N PRO A 71 3.30 -27.94 4.26
CA PRO A 71 4.56 -28.55 3.83
C PRO A 71 5.75 -27.58 3.95
N GLY A 72 6.96 -28.09 3.71
CA GLY A 72 8.07 -27.21 3.34
C GLY A 72 7.74 -26.47 2.04
N ILE A 73 8.40 -25.33 1.79
CA ILE A 73 8.13 -24.53 0.60
C ILE A 73 9.39 -24.12 -0.16
N ARG A 74 9.28 -24.13 -1.49
CA ARG A 74 10.08 -23.30 -2.38
C ARG A 74 9.23 -22.10 -2.79
N LEU A 75 9.69 -20.91 -2.42
CA LEU A 75 9.09 -19.63 -2.76
C LEU A 75 9.94 -18.94 -3.84
N THR A 76 9.33 -18.63 -4.97
CA THR A 76 9.92 -17.73 -5.97
C THR A 76 9.16 -16.41 -5.94
N VAL A 77 9.87 -15.30 -5.77
CA VAL A 77 9.32 -13.94 -5.75
C VAL A 77 9.70 -13.22 -7.05
N SER A 78 8.75 -12.50 -7.64
CA SER A 78 9.00 -11.54 -8.72
C SER A 78 8.17 -10.30 -8.45
N SER A 79 8.79 -9.18 -8.08
CA SER A 79 8.07 -8.00 -7.61
C SER A 79 8.53 -6.74 -8.34
N ASP A 80 7.58 -6.09 -9.01
CA ASP A 80 7.76 -4.74 -9.55
C ASP A 80 7.44 -3.66 -8.51
N ILE A 81 6.87 -4.06 -7.36
CA ILE A 81 6.58 -3.17 -6.23
C ILE A 81 7.91 -2.77 -5.57
N PRO A 82 8.26 -1.47 -5.51
CA PRO A 82 9.47 -1.02 -4.84
C PRO A 82 9.37 -1.25 -3.32
N ALA A 83 10.22 -2.12 -2.77
CA ALA A 83 10.23 -2.48 -1.35
C ALA A 83 10.55 -1.26 -0.47
N SER A 84 9.90 -1.05 0.70
CA SER A 84 10.23 0.09 1.58
C SER A 84 10.11 1.49 0.95
N ARG A 85 9.29 1.65 -0.11
CA ARG A 85 9.03 2.95 -0.75
C ARG A 85 7.64 3.55 -0.44
N GLY A 86 6.82 2.89 0.39
CA GLY A 86 5.44 3.35 0.69
C GLY A 86 4.39 2.87 -0.31
N LEU A 87 4.67 1.79 -1.05
CA LEU A 87 3.79 1.20 -2.06
C LEU A 87 3.25 -0.20 -1.68
N GLY A 88 3.08 -0.46 -0.38
CA GLY A 88 2.37 -1.67 0.08
C GLY A 88 3.10 -3.01 -0.10
N SER A 89 4.43 -3.00 -0.29
CA SER A 89 5.21 -4.23 -0.47
C SER A 89 5.06 -5.22 0.70
N SER A 90 5.03 -4.73 1.95
CA SER A 90 4.81 -5.56 3.15
C SER A 90 3.48 -6.30 3.10
N ALA A 91 2.39 -5.54 2.91
CA ALA A 91 1.04 -6.08 2.78
C ALA A 91 0.92 -7.12 1.65
N ALA A 92 1.58 -6.89 0.50
CA ALA A 92 1.58 -7.84 -0.61
C ALA A 92 2.22 -9.19 -0.22
N PHE A 93 3.37 -9.17 0.46
CA PHE A 93 4.06 -10.38 0.92
C PHE A 93 3.25 -11.11 1.99
N ILE A 94 2.65 -10.38 2.93
CA ILE A 94 1.82 -10.95 4.00
C ILE A 94 0.58 -11.63 3.41
N ALA A 95 -0.14 -10.95 2.52
CA ALA A 95 -1.33 -11.49 1.87
C ALA A 95 -1.01 -12.74 1.05
N ALA A 96 0.12 -12.74 0.32
CA ALA A 96 0.56 -13.89 -0.45
C ALA A 96 0.91 -15.09 0.44
N GLY A 97 1.68 -14.89 1.51
CA GLY A 97 2.05 -15.95 2.45
C GLY A 97 0.84 -16.58 3.13
N ALA A 98 -0.06 -15.76 3.67
CA ALA A 98 -1.27 -16.24 4.34
C ALA A 98 -2.21 -17.00 3.38
N SER A 99 -2.37 -16.50 2.16
CA SER A 99 -3.17 -17.18 1.12
C SER A 99 -2.56 -18.51 0.70
N ALA A 100 -1.23 -18.58 0.56
CA ALA A 100 -0.53 -19.82 0.23
C ALA A 100 -0.68 -20.90 1.32
N ALA A 101 -0.72 -20.51 2.60
CA ALA A 101 -0.90 -21.45 3.71
C ALA A 101 -2.25 -22.16 3.64
N ALA A 102 -3.32 -21.40 3.40
CA ALA A 102 -4.65 -21.96 3.20
C ALA A 102 -4.69 -22.86 1.96
N ALA A 103 -4.19 -22.38 0.82
CA ALA A 103 -4.27 -23.11 -0.43
C ALA A 103 -3.46 -24.43 -0.42
N LEU A 104 -2.23 -24.42 0.12
CA LEU A 104 -1.39 -25.63 0.20
C LEU A 104 -1.85 -26.63 1.28
N SER A 105 -2.69 -26.20 2.23
CA SER A 105 -3.33 -27.11 3.19
C SER A 105 -4.71 -27.59 2.74
N GLY A 106 -5.16 -27.20 1.54
CA GLY A 106 -6.47 -27.56 1.00
C GLY A 106 -7.65 -26.84 1.68
N GLN A 107 -7.39 -25.78 2.44
CA GLN A 107 -8.44 -24.95 3.03
C GLN A 107 -8.89 -23.83 2.10
N THR A 108 -10.18 -23.52 2.16
CA THR A 108 -10.72 -22.27 1.62
C THR A 108 -10.64 -21.19 2.69
N LEU A 109 -10.03 -20.05 2.35
CA LEU A 109 -9.90 -18.90 3.24
C LEU A 109 -10.70 -17.71 2.68
N PRO A 110 -11.83 -17.34 3.30
CA PRO A 110 -12.58 -16.15 2.90
C PRO A 110 -11.72 -14.89 2.98
N LYS A 111 -11.93 -13.93 2.07
CA LYS A 111 -11.17 -12.65 2.05
C LYS A 111 -11.25 -11.91 3.40
N GLU A 112 -12.37 -12.01 4.09
CA GLU A 112 -12.58 -11.40 5.42
C GLU A 112 -11.64 -12.00 6.47
N GLN A 113 -11.50 -13.32 6.51
CA GLN A 113 -10.61 -14.00 7.44
C GLN A 113 -9.14 -13.79 7.05
N LEU A 114 -8.83 -13.79 5.75
CA LEU A 114 -7.50 -13.40 5.25
C LEU A 114 -7.13 -12.00 5.71
N LEU A 115 -8.06 -11.04 5.60
CA LEU A 115 -7.87 -9.68 6.06
C LEU A 115 -7.58 -9.62 7.57
N GLN A 116 -8.34 -10.33 8.42
CA GLN A 116 -8.06 -10.38 9.86
C GLN A 116 -6.63 -10.89 10.16
N LEU A 117 -6.22 -11.98 9.51
CA LEU A 117 -4.90 -12.59 9.71
C LEU A 117 -3.77 -11.67 9.27
N CYS A 118 -3.92 -11.05 8.10
CA CYS A 118 -2.90 -10.18 7.54
C CYS A 118 -2.81 -8.85 8.31
N THR A 119 -3.93 -8.26 8.73
CA THR A 119 -3.94 -7.05 9.56
C THR A 119 -3.33 -7.30 10.94
N ALA A 120 -3.52 -8.48 11.53
CA ALA A 120 -2.86 -8.83 12.80
C ALA A 120 -1.33 -8.88 12.68
N LEU A 121 -0.78 -9.20 11.50
CA LEU A 121 0.66 -9.19 11.24
C LEU A 121 1.21 -7.81 10.89
N GLU A 122 0.48 -7.04 10.08
CA GLU A 122 0.90 -5.71 9.62
C GLU A 122 0.70 -4.64 10.72
N GLY A 123 -0.37 -4.76 11.50
CA GLY A 123 -0.77 -3.81 12.55
C GLY A 123 -1.79 -2.76 12.10
N HIS A 124 -1.99 -2.56 10.79
CA HIS A 124 -2.98 -1.64 10.24
C HIS A 124 -3.62 -2.20 8.94
N PRO A 125 -4.87 -1.83 8.64
CA PRO A 125 -5.63 -2.45 7.54
C PRO A 125 -5.52 -1.71 6.20
N ASP A 126 -5.10 -0.45 6.20
CA ASP A 126 -5.11 0.46 5.04
C ASP A 126 -4.39 -0.05 3.78
N ASN A 127 -3.29 -0.81 3.90
CA ASN A 127 -2.63 -1.47 2.78
C ASN A 127 -3.17 -2.88 2.55
N VAL A 128 -3.45 -3.61 3.62
CA VAL A 128 -3.87 -5.02 3.56
C VAL A 128 -5.24 -5.17 2.88
N ALA A 129 -6.19 -4.31 3.23
CA ALA A 129 -7.53 -4.32 2.66
C ALA A 129 -7.50 -4.13 1.13
N PRO A 130 -6.95 -3.05 0.56
CA PRO A 130 -6.88 -2.92 -0.89
C PRO A 130 -6.03 -4.02 -1.55
N ALA A 131 -4.96 -4.51 -0.92
CA ALA A 131 -4.18 -5.62 -1.47
C ALA A 131 -5.03 -6.90 -1.66
N ILE A 132 -6.01 -7.13 -0.78
CA ILE A 132 -6.89 -8.31 -0.82
C ILE A 132 -8.14 -8.05 -1.68
N TYR A 133 -8.80 -6.91 -1.51
CA TYR A 133 -10.09 -6.63 -2.13
C TYR A 133 -10.00 -5.92 -3.48
N GLY A 134 -8.90 -5.22 -3.73
CA GLY A 134 -8.79 -4.27 -4.83
C GLY A 134 -9.52 -2.97 -4.53
N GLY A 135 -9.38 -2.03 -5.46
CA GLY A 135 -10.02 -0.72 -5.45
C GLY A 135 -9.57 0.17 -4.30
N LEU A 136 -10.37 1.19 -4.04
CA LEU A 136 -10.29 2.02 -2.83
C LEU A 136 -11.05 1.32 -1.70
N CYS A 137 -10.41 1.20 -0.54
CA CYS A 137 -10.99 0.61 0.66
C CYS A 137 -10.97 1.63 1.80
N ALA A 138 -12.05 1.67 2.58
CA ALA A 138 -12.11 2.34 3.87
C ALA A 138 -12.21 1.29 4.97
N SER A 139 -11.28 1.32 5.92
CA SER A 139 -11.14 0.29 6.95
C SER A 139 -10.99 0.90 8.33
N VAL A 140 -11.44 0.17 9.35
CA VAL A 140 -11.31 0.55 10.76
C VAL A 140 -11.06 -0.67 11.62
N MET A 141 -10.27 -0.49 12.69
CA MET A 141 -10.11 -1.47 13.75
C MET A 141 -11.08 -1.17 14.88
N ASP A 142 -11.94 -2.13 15.23
CA ASP A 142 -12.84 -2.02 16.39
C ASP A 142 -12.91 -3.37 17.14
N GLY A 143 -12.79 -3.32 18.47
CA GLY A 143 -12.80 -4.53 19.30
C GLY A 143 -11.78 -5.61 18.91
N GLY A 144 -10.63 -5.22 18.34
CA GLY A 144 -9.61 -6.16 17.85
C GLY A 144 -9.94 -6.83 16.50
N ARG A 145 -10.98 -6.38 15.80
CA ARG A 145 -11.37 -6.84 14.48
C ARG A 145 -11.26 -5.72 13.46
N VAL A 146 -10.85 -6.06 12.25
CA VAL A 146 -10.90 -5.12 11.12
C VAL A 146 -12.24 -5.19 10.42
N TYR A 147 -12.83 -4.03 10.14
CA TYR A 147 -13.97 -3.85 9.28
C TYR A 147 -13.51 -3.07 8.04
N THR A 148 -13.99 -3.47 6.86
CA THR A 148 -13.61 -2.79 5.61
C THR A 148 -14.81 -2.66 4.69
N ALA A 149 -14.82 -1.60 3.90
CA ALA A 149 -15.78 -1.35 2.84
C ALA A 149 -15.04 -0.94 1.56
N SER A 150 -15.47 -1.51 0.43
CA SER A 150 -15.05 -1.01 -0.88
C SER A 150 -15.76 0.31 -1.16
N VAL A 151 -14.99 1.29 -1.62
CA VAL A 151 -15.47 2.61 -1.99
C VAL A 151 -15.33 2.74 -3.49
N PRO A 152 -16.39 3.11 -4.23
CA PRO A 152 -16.26 3.37 -5.66
C PRO A 152 -15.27 4.50 -5.90
N LEU A 153 -14.36 4.29 -6.84
CA LEU A 153 -13.39 5.30 -7.27
C LEU A 153 -13.73 5.73 -8.68
N HIS A 154 -13.87 7.03 -8.91
CA HIS A 154 -14.17 7.55 -10.23
C HIS A 154 -13.01 7.26 -11.21
N PRO A 155 -13.27 6.74 -12.42
CA PRO A 155 -12.21 6.31 -13.35
C PRO A 155 -11.34 7.46 -13.88
N ALA A 156 -11.77 8.71 -13.72
CA ALA A 156 -10.96 9.89 -14.04
C ALA A 156 -9.84 10.16 -13.01
N VAL A 157 -9.87 9.52 -11.83
CA VAL A 157 -8.81 9.66 -10.83
C VAL A 157 -7.59 8.85 -11.27
N ARG A 158 -6.55 9.56 -11.73
CA ARG A 158 -5.27 8.98 -12.16
C ARG A 158 -4.20 9.21 -11.09
N PHE A 159 -3.32 8.24 -10.92
CA PHE A 159 -2.25 8.29 -9.92
C PHE A 159 -0.89 8.41 -10.62
N LEU A 160 -0.08 9.37 -10.18
CA LEU A 160 1.33 9.45 -10.56
C LEU A 160 2.19 9.27 -9.31
N ALA A 161 2.89 8.14 -9.23
CA ALA A 161 3.82 7.89 -8.16
C ALA A 161 5.19 8.51 -8.50
N LEU A 162 5.68 9.33 -7.58
CA LEU A 162 7.03 9.91 -7.59
C LEU A 162 7.85 9.12 -6.58
N ILE A 163 8.71 8.24 -7.09
CA ILE A 163 9.38 7.20 -6.30
C ILE A 163 10.87 7.55 -6.22
N PRO A 164 11.40 7.92 -5.04
CA PRO A 164 12.82 8.20 -4.91
C PRO A 164 13.64 6.89 -4.85
N SER A 165 14.96 7.00 -5.03
CA SER A 165 15.88 5.86 -4.95
C SER A 165 16.15 5.41 -3.50
N PHE A 166 15.93 6.29 -2.52
CA PHE A 166 16.13 6.02 -1.10
C PHE A 166 14.89 5.42 -0.43
N GLU A 167 15.11 4.80 0.73
CA GLU A 167 14.07 4.16 1.54
C GLU A 167 13.74 5.02 2.77
N LEU A 168 12.52 4.89 3.28
CA LEU A 168 12.11 5.44 4.56
C LEU A 168 11.47 4.32 5.38
N SER A 169 12.04 4.08 6.57
CA SER A 169 11.50 3.06 7.47
C SER A 169 10.12 3.46 7.97
N THR A 170 9.16 2.53 7.91
CA THR A 170 7.80 2.71 8.45
C THR A 170 7.82 3.00 9.95
N VAL A 171 8.77 2.41 10.68
CA VAL A 171 8.98 2.66 12.12
C VAL A 171 9.39 4.11 12.36
N ALA A 172 10.42 4.60 11.66
CA ALA A 172 10.89 5.97 11.80
C ALA A 172 9.80 6.99 11.43
N ALA A 173 9.05 6.72 10.36
CA ALA A 173 7.92 7.56 9.95
C ALA A 173 6.72 7.53 10.93
N ARG A 174 6.61 6.49 11.77
CA ARG A 174 5.60 6.41 12.85
C ARG A 174 6.08 7.12 14.11
N GLU A 175 7.35 6.97 14.45
CA GLU A 175 7.98 7.60 15.62
C GLU A 175 8.03 9.13 15.53
N ALA A 176 8.04 9.68 14.31
CA ALA A 176 7.98 11.13 14.08
C ALA A 176 6.61 11.76 14.39
N LEU A 177 5.56 10.96 14.61
CA LEU A 177 4.20 11.47 14.83
C LEU A 177 3.97 11.86 16.29
N PRO A 178 3.18 12.93 16.54
CA PRO A 178 2.82 13.31 17.90
C PRO A 178 1.93 12.24 18.54
N LYS A 179 2.09 12.05 19.86
CA LYS A 179 1.26 11.10 20.63
C LYS A 179 -0.16 11.62 20.89
N THR A 180 -0.37 12.92 20.77
CA THR A 180 -1.64 13.60 21.02
C THR A 180 -1.82 14.70 19.98
N VAL A 181 -3.05 14.88 19.53
CA VAL A 181 -3.43 15.98 18.63
C VAL A 181 -4.49 16.84 19.28
N THR A 182 -4.65 18.08 18.80
CA THR A 182 -5.71 18.95 19.30
C THR A 182 -7.07 18.44 18.84
N LEU A 183 -8.13 18.82 19.56
CA LEU A 183 -9.51 18.54 19.09
C LEU A 183 -9.77 19.20 17.73
N GLU A 184 -9.20 20.38 17.49
CA GLU A 184 -9.31 21.09 16.21
C GLU A 184 -8.76 20.25 15.05
N ASP A 185 -7.55 19.71 15.20
CA ASP A 185 -6.91 18.89 14.15
C ASP A 185 -7.63 17.57 13.96
N ALA A 186 -8.13 16.95 15.04
CA ALA A 186 -8.95 15.75 14.94
C ALA A 186 -10.25 16.01 14.16
N VAL A 187 -10.98 17.08 14.48
CA VAL A 187 -12.21 17.47 13.77
C VAL A 187 -11.91 17.82 12.30
N PHE A 188 -10.80 18.52 12.05
CA PHE A 188 -10.32 18.83 10.71
C PHE A 188 -10.15 17.55 9.89
N ASN A 189 -9.39 16.56 10.39
CA ASN A 189 -9.14 15.32 9.67
C ASN A 189 -10.39 14.45 9.48
N VAL A 190 -11.30 14.41 10.46
CA VAL A 190 -12.58 13.69 10.33
C VAL A 190 -13.43 14.30 9.22
N GLY A 191 -13.57 15.63 9.20
CA GLY A 191 -14.33 16.34 8.17
C GLY A 191 -13.73 16.16 6.78
N HIS A 192 -12.40 16.27 6.69
CA HIS A 192 -11.66 16.10 5.44
C HIS A 192 -11.74 14.66 4.90
N THR A 193 -11.62 13.64 5.75
CA THR A 193 -11.79 12.22 5.35
C THR A 193 -13.21 11.94 4.83
N ALA A 194 -14.25 12.44 5.52
CA ALA A 194 -15.63 12.24 5.10
C ALA A 194 -15.91 12.88 3.74
N LEU A 195 -15.41 14.10 3.51
CA LEU A 195 -15.55 14.79 2.24
C LEU A 195 -14.75 14.11 1.12
N LEU A 196 -13.55 13.62 1.43
CA LEU A 196 -12.64 12.98 0.47
C LEU A 196 -13.27 11.74 -0.15
N LEU A 197 -13.91 10.89 0.66
CA LEU A 197 -14.59 9.69 0.15
C LEU A 197 -15.62 10.05 -0.92
N ARG A 198 -16.44 11.07 -0.66
CA ARG A 198 -17.43 11.52 -1.64
C ARG A 198 -16.78 12.12 -2.88
N ALA A 199 -15.73 12.92 -2.70
CA ALA A 199 -15.04 13.58 -3.81
C ALA A 199 -14.34 12.58 -4.74
N LEU A 200 -13.71 11.53 -4.19
CA LEU A 200 -13.09 10.42 -4.94
C LEU A 200 -14.14 9.58 -5.68
N GLU A 201 -15.30 9.36 -5.07
CA GLU A 201 -16.42 8.64 -5.68
C GLU A 201 -16.97 9.39 -6.91
N THR A 202 -17.11 10.71 -6.82
CA THR A 202 -17.65 11.54 -7.91
C THR A 202 -16.60 12.06 -8.88
N GLY A 203 -15.31 11.93 -8.58
CA GLY A 203 -14.22 12.45 -9.40
C GLY A 203 -14.15 13.98 -9.44
N ASP A 204 -14.66 14.65 -8.39
CA ASP A 204 -14.65 16.12 -8.30
C ASP A 204 -13.26 16.61 -7.87
N MET A 205 -12.38 16.89 -8.84
CA MET A 205 -10.98 17.25 -8.58
C MET A 205 -10.82 18.51 -7.70
N PRO A 206 -11.57 19.61 -7.92
CA PRO A 206 -11.57 20.73 -6.99
C PRO A 206 -11.90 20.32 -5.55
N LEU A 207 -12.91 19.47 -5.36
CA LEU A 207 -13.30 19.00 -4.03
C LEU A 207 -12.26 18.04 -3.43
N ILE A 208 -11.67 17.16 -4.24
CA ILE A 208 -10.54 16.30 -3.84
C ILE A 208 -9.39 17.16 -3.33
N SER A 209 -9.00 18.20 -4.06
CA SER A 209 -7.90 19.09 -3.68
C SER A 209 -8.11 19.74 -2.31
N VAL A 210 -9.36 20.13 -1.99
CA VAL A 210 -9.73 20.63 -0.66
C VAL A 210 -9.69 19.52 0.37
N ALA A 211 -10.32 18.38 0.08
CA ALA A 211 -10.50 17.28 1.03
C ALA A 211 -9.20 16.56 1.39
N LEU A 212 -8.20 16.52 0.51
CA LEU A 212 -6.94 15.78 0.72
C LEU A 212 -6.00 16.40 1.77
N LYS A 213 -6.32 17.57 2.32
CA LYS A 213 -5.53 18.18 3.39
C LYS A 213 -5.55 17.31 4.65
N ASP A 214 -4.39 17.21 5.29
CA ASP A 214 -4.16 16.40 6.49
C ASP A 214 -3.42 17.23 7.54
N ARG A 215 -3.74 17.00 8.81
CA ARG A 215 -3.04 17.59 9.97
C ARG A 215 -2.57 16.53 10.98
N LEU A 216 -2.66 15.24 10.65
CA LEU A 216 -2.25 14.16 11.58
C LEU A 216 -0.86 13.62 11.29
N HIS A 217 -0.43 13.53 10.03
CA HIS A 217 0.82 12.81 9.70
C HIS A 217 1.67 13.44 8.60
N GLN A 218 1.09 14.12 7.61
CA GLN A 218 1.84 14.53 6.43
C GLN A 218 2.90 15.58 6.74
N ASP A 219 2.57 16.62 7.51
CA ASP A 219 3.53 17.69 7.84
C ASP A 219 4.76 17.13 8.56
N HIS A 220 4.55 16.19 9.48
CA HIS A 220 5.62 15.51 10.20
C HIS A 220 6.46 14.61 9.30
N ARG A 221 5.84 13.92 8.34
CA ARG A 221 6.52 12.94 7.46
C ARG A 221 7.20 13.57 6.25
N PHE A 222 6.64 14.64 5.69
CA PHE A 222 7.29 15.35 4.58
C PHE A 222 8.68 15.86 4.96
N ALA A 223 8.87 16.25 6.23
CA ALA A 223 10.16 16.65 6.77
C ALA A 223 11.23 15.53 6.74
N LEU A 224 10.82 14.26 6.67
CA LEU A 224 11.72 13.10 6.59
C LEU A 224 12.09 12.72 5.15
N ILE A 225 11.36 13.24 4.16
CA ILE A 225 11.54 12.88 2.76
C ILE A 225 12.46 13.92 2.10
N VAL A 226 13.69 13.50 1.79
CA VAL A 226 14.70 14.37 1.17
C VAL A 226 14.19 14.92 -0.16
N GLY A 227 14.15 16.26 -0.30
CA GLY A 227 13.71 16.93 -1.53
C GLY A 227 12.18 17.07 -1.68
N SER A 228 11.40 16.64 -0.67
CA SER A 228 9.93 16.68 -0.73
C SER A 228 9.34 18.04 -1.05
N GLU A 229 9.87 19.12 -0.45
CA GLU A 229 9.41 20.49 -0.71
C GLU A 229 9.53 20.86 -2.19
N THR A 230 10.68 20.57 -2.80
CA THR A 230 10.94 20.81 -4.23
C THR A 230 10.00 19.97 -5.10
N VAL A 231 9.80 18.70 -4.76
CA VAL A 231 8.91 17.80 -5.50
C VAL A 231 7.45 18.28 -5.43
N VAL A 232 6.98 18.63 -4.24
CA VAL A 232 5.60 19.13 -4.03
C VAL A 232 5.39 20.46 -4.73
N ARG A 233 6.39 21.36 -4.71
CA ARG A 233 6.34 22.62 -5.46
C ARG A 233 6.25 22.37 -6.96
N ALA A 234 7.11 21.50 -7.51
CA ALA A 234 7.07 21.13 -8.92
C ALA A 234 5.72 20.51 -9.32
N ALA A 235 5.14 19.65 -8.49
CA ALA A 235 3.81 19.09 -8.72
C ALA A 235 2.73 20.18 -8.82
N LYS A 236 2.75 21.16 -7.91
CA LYS A 236 1.80 22.29 -7.94
C LYS A 236 2.00 23.19 -9.15
N GLU A 237 3.24 23.51 -9.51
CA GLU A 237 3.58 24.33 -10.67
C GLU A 237 3.15 23.67 -11.99
N ASN A 238 3.16 22.33 -12.04
CA ASN A 238 2.65 21.55 -13.16
C ASN A 238 1.15 21.23 -13.08
N ALA A 239 0.40 21.89 -12.18
CA ALA A 239 -1.05 21.74 -12.03
C ALA A 239 -1.53 20.34 -11.57
N ALA A 240 -0.82 19.71 -10.63
CA ALA A 240 -1.36 18.55 -9.90
C ALA A 240 -2.66 18.92 -9.18
N ASP A 241 -3.69 18.08 -9.28
CA ASP A 241 -4.97 18.27 -8.59
C ASP A 241 -4.81 18.13 -7.07
N ALA A 242 -4.02 17.14 -6.67
CA ALA A 242 -3.68 16.90 -5.28
C ALA A 242 -2.35 16.15 -5.14
N VAL A 243 -1.72 16.29 -3.97
CA VAL A 243 -0.43 15.66 -3.64
C VAL A 243 -0.48 15.13 -2.22
N PHE A 244 -0.03 13.89 -2.02
CA PHE A 244 0.04 13.26 -0.70
C PHE A 244 1.18 12.26 -0.59
N ILE A 245 1.49 11.85 0.63
CA ILE A 245 2.48 10.79 0.88
C ILE A 245 1.80 9.43 0.69
N SER A 246 2.37 8.56 -0.14
CA SER A 246 1.89 7.19 -0.28
C SER A 246 2.27 6.37 0.95
N GLY A 247 1.28 6.02 1.78
CA GLY A 247 1.52 5.31 3.04
C GLY A 247 2.42 6.13 3.99
N ALA A 248 3.54 5.54 4.42
CA ALA A 248 4.54 6.20 5.24
C ALA A 248 5.60 6.98 4.43
N GLY A 249 5.54 6.90 3.09
CA GLY A 249 6.58 7.42 2.20
C GLY A 249 7.72 6.44 1.95
N PRO A 250 8.78 6.88 1.24
CA PRO A 250 9.02 8.23 0.76
C PRO A 250 8.39 8.52 -0.62
N THR A 251 7.64 7.58 -1.22
CA THR A 251 6.88 7.89 -2.44
C THR A 251 5.86 9.00 -2.18
N ILE A 252 5.88 10.00 -3.06
CA ILE A 252 4.89 11.07 -3.13
C ILE A 252 3.92 10.70 -4.25
N MET A 253 2.63 10.74 -3.97
CA MET A 253 1.57 10.45 -4.92
C MET A 253 0.93 11.76 -5.40
N CYS A 254 0.75 11.90 -6.70
CA CYS A 254 -0.04 12.98 -7.29
C CYS A 254 -1.32 12.42 -7.92
N LEU A 255 -2.42 13.16 -7.74
CA LEU A 255 -3.62 13.00 -8.54
C LEU A 255 -3.60 14.03 -9.66
N TYR A 256 -4.00 13.62 -10.87
CA TYR A 256 -3.93 14.49 -12.04
C TYR A 256 -4.97 14.17 -13.11
N HIS A 257 -5.43 15.21 -13.80
CA HIS A 257 -6.30 15.11 -14.97
C HIS A 257 -5.68 15.71 -16.24
N GLU A 258 -4.54 16.37 -16.17
CA GLU A 258 -3.86 16.95 -17.34
C GLU A 258 -2.96 15.92 -18.04
N ASP A 259 -3.12 15.75 -19.35
CA ASP A 259 -2.36 14.74 -20.11
C ASP A 259 -0.86 15.09 -20.20
N GLY A 260 -0.52 16.38 -20.20
CA GLY A 260 0.87 16.86 -20.20
C GLY A 260 1.58 16.71 -18.85
N PHE A 261 0.85 16.40 -17.78
CA PHE A 261 1.36 16.39 -16.40
C PHE A 261 2.54 15.45 -16.23
N VAL A 262 2.45 14.23 -16.76
CA VAL A 262 3.48 13.18 -16.61
C VAL A 262 4.81 13.64 -17.22
N SER A 263 4.80 14.14 -18.45
CA SER A 263 6.00 14.61 -19.12
C SER A 263 6.59 15.86 -18.47
N ALA A 264 5.72 16.75 -17.97
CA ALA A 264 6.17 17.93 -17.24
C ALA A 264 6.84 17.56 -15.92
N MET A 265 6.24 16.64 -15.16
CA MET A 265 6.82 16.10 -13.92
C MET A 265 8.14 15.40 -14.14
N SER A 266 8.27 14.56 -15.18
CA SER A 266 9.54 13.90 -15.48
C SER A 266 10.67 14.92 -15.67
N ARG A 267 10.43 16.00 -16.43
CA ARG A 267 11.42 17.07 -16.64
C ARG A 267 11.74 17.83 -15.35
N SER A 268 10.73 18.18 -14.57
CA SER A 268 10.93 18.92 -13.31
C SER A 268 11.70 18.13 -12.25
N LEU A 269 11.76 16.81 -12.37
CA LEU A 269 12.45 15.94 -11.42
C LEU A 269 13.87 15.53 -11.84
N GLU A 270 14.31 15.84 -13.06
CA GLU A 270 15.65 15.49 -13.57
C GLU A 270 16.78 16.02 -12.66
N ASP A 271 16.65 17.26 -12.20
CA ASP A 271 17.66 17.93 -11.37
C ASP A 271 17.37 17.84 -9.86
N VAL A 272 16.30 17.14 -9.44
CA VAL A 272 15.93 17.02 -8.03
C VAL A 272 16.76 15.90 -7.38
N PRO A 273 17.56 16.20 -6.33
CA PRO A 273 18.30 15.16 -5.62
C PRO A 273 17.36 14.07 -5.07
N GLY A 274 17.80 12.81 -5.16
CA GLY A 274 17.03 11.66 -4.67
C GLY A 274 16.67 10.62 -5.74
N GLY A 275 17.06 10.83 -7.00
CA GLY A 275 16.89 9.83 -8.06
C GLY A 275 15.43 9.46 -8.29
N TRP A 276 14.57 10.46 -8.45
CA TRP A 276 13.13 10.32 -8.54
C TRP A 276 12.69 9.69 -9.85
N ARG A 277 11.94 8.59 -9.76
CA ARG A 277 11.28 7.94 -10.88
C ARG A 277 9.80 8.29 -10.91
N VAL A 278 9.31 8.66 -12.07
CA VAL A 278 7.89 8.89 -12.33
C VAL A 278 7.24 7.59 -12.83
N GLN A 279 6.15 7.17 -12.20
CA GLN A 279 5.43 5.96 -12.59
C GLN A 279 3.92 6.23 -12.58
N MET A 280 3.31 6.14 -13.77
CA MET A 280 1.86 6.18 -13.91
C MET A 280 1.24 4.93 -13.31
N MET A 281 0.16 5.10 -12.55
CA MET A 281 -0.58 4.03 -11.92
C MET A 281 -2.09 4.25 -12.06
N GLN A 282 -2.82 3.15 -12.07
CA GLN A 282 -4.29 3.13 -12.04
C GLN A 282 -4.74 2.23 -10.90
N ALA A 283 -5.97 2.44 -10.45
CA ALA A 283 -6.55 1.57 -9.44
C ALA A 283 -6.71 0.15 -10.00
N ASP A 284 -6.11 -0.82 -9.32
CA ASP A 284 -6.41 -2.23 -9.54
C ASP A 284 -7.74 -2.54 -8.85
N THR A 285 -8.70 -3.18 -9.52
CA THR A 285 -10.03 -3.47 -8.95
C THR A 285 -10.21 -4.94 -8.54
N GLN A 286 -9.18 -5.77 -8.71
CA GLN A 286 -9.28 -7.22 -8.49
C GLN A 286 -8.76 -7.64 -7.11
N GLY A 287 -7.74 -6.94 -6.62
CA GLY A 287 -6.98 -7.32 -5.44
C GLY A 287 -6.14 -8.57 -5.70
N ILE A 288 -5.93 -9.35 -4.63
CA ILE A 288 -5.18 -10.60 -4.70
C ILE A 288 -5.86 -11.60 -5.64
N LEU A 289 -5.05 -12.20 -6.52
CA LEU A 289 -5.44 -13.31 -7.37
C LEU A 289 -4.61 -14.55 -7.02
N LEU A 290 -5.31 -15.67 -6.87
CA LEU A 290 -4.71 -16.98 -6.65
C LEU A 290 -5.07 -17.91 -7.81
N SER A 291 -4.07 -18.57 -8.38
CA SER A 291 -4.25 -19.63 -9.36
C SER A 291 -3.53 -20.91 -8.91
N ALA A 292 -4.25 -22.02 -8.95
CA ALA A 292 -3.66 -23.34 -8.80
C ALA A 292 -3.01 -23.76 -10.13
N LEU A 293 -1.80 -24.29 -10.04
CA LEU A 293 -1.04 -24.87 -11.16
C LEU A 293 -0.78 -26.35 -10.90
#